data_AF-A0AAV9DPK4-F1
#
_entry.id   AF-A0AAV9DPK4-F1
#
_cell.length_a   1.000
_cell.length_b   1.000
_cell.length_c   1.000
_cell.angle_alpha   90.00
_cell.angle_beta   90.00
_cell.angle_gamma   90.00
#
_symmetry.space_group_name_H-M   'P 1'
#
loop_
_entity.id
_entity.type
_entity.pdbx_description
1 polymer ?
#
loop_
_entity_poly.entity_id
_entity_poly.type
_entity_poly.pdbx_seq_one_letter_code
_entity_poly.pdbx_strand_id
1 'polypeptide(L)'
;MQRSRSEQGVTFGKGVYSKLDFQEDELVLKDKMLFGAQHTSNKVDCFVCSHCFQFIGSVELQIGRKLYLQGLGLSDKNGCDFEAFSPASKEDVPTESDDEDCYPMENHNHSELCSSSAARDNSAPSDDTLESLMNGILSLPYSEKFSLPPVISCLGGCEEEHFCSKSCAEADWELFHSILCTGKSSRSLQRNALVKFVEHANKTNDIFILAAKAISFTILRYKKLKITHVENQIQNTGLHEVAHTSFSLLMEAWRPISMGFKKRWWDCIALPDDIDSSREASFRMQIKELAFESLQLLKEAIFEKEYAPLFSLEIYGHIIGMFELNNLDLVVASPVEDYLYILMNFHLLKRKKLKKLQAPFYMLLKMTIRYAVKARHSFPCKAA
;
A
#
# COMPACT_ATOMS: atom_id res chain seq x y z
N MET A 1 5.67 11.03 -28.50
CA MET A 1 5.38 9.57 -28.67
C MET A 1 4.21 9.39 -29.64
N GLN A 2 4.33 8.50 -30.63
CA GLN A 2 3.25 8.16 -31.55
C GLN A 2 2.90 6.68 -31.34
N ARG A 3 1.62 6.32 -31.31
CA ARG A 3 1.17 4.92 -31.23
C ARG A 3 1.55 4.18 -32.51
N SER A 4 2.28 3.06 -32.44
CA SER A 4 2.55 2.23 -33.63
C SER A 4 1.56 1.07 -33.75
N ARG A 5 1.25 0.76 -35.01
CA ARG A 5 0.77 -0.53 -35.48
C ARG A 5 1.93 -1.53 -35.44
N SER A 6 1.58 -2.77 -35.14
CA SER A 6 2.42 -3.98 -35.08
C SER A 6 3.45 -4.10 -36.20
N GLU A 7 4.72 -4.25 -35.82
CA GLU A 7 5.71 -4.94 -36.64
C GLU A 7 5.55 -6.46 -36.40
N GLN A 8 5.23 -7.16 -37.49
CA GLN A 8 5.32 -8.60 -37.74
C GLN A 8 5.21 -9.57 -36.54
N GLY A 9 4.04 -10.22 -36.44
CA GLY A 9 3.93 -11.61 -35.98
C GLY A 9 3.77 -11.86 -34.48
N VAL A 10 4.06 -10.89 -33.61
CA VAL A 10 3.85 -11.05 -32.16
C VAL A 10 3.10 -9.85 -31.59
N THR A 11 1.91 -10.08 -31.03
CA THR A 11 1.06 -9.01 -30.48
C THR A 11 1.49 -8.64 -29.07
N PHE A 12 2.56 -7.86 -28.93
CA PHE A 12 3.09 -7.39 -27.63
C PHE A 12 2.25 -6.26 -26.97
N GLY A 13 0.94 -6.22 -27.19
CA GLY A 13 0.09 -5.15 -26.66
C GLY A 13 0.51 -3.76 -27.16
N LYS A 14 0.28 -2.72 -26.34
CA LYS A 14 0.74 -1.34 -26.65
C LYS A 14 2.10 -1.11 -25.99
N GLY A 15 3.06 -0.61 -26.75
CA GLY A 15 4.38 -0.24 -26.26
C GLY A 15 4.77 1.18 -26.61
N VAL A 16 5.90 1.62 -26.07
CA VAL A 16 6.59 2.87 -26.42
C VAL A 16 7.90 2.53 -27.11
N TYR A 17 8.22 3.26 -28.18
CA TYR A 17 9.48 3.14 -28.90
C TYR A 17 10.17 4.50 -28.92
N SER A 18 11.50 4.48 -28.89
CA SER A 18 12.27 5.71 -29.05
C SER A 18 12.29 6.13 -30.52
N LYS A 19 12.28 7.45 -30.74
CA LYS A 19 12.52 8.04 -32.07
C LYS A 19 13.95 8.53 -32.25
N LEU A 20 14.73 8.56 -31.16
CA LEU A 20 16.07 9.12 -31.09
C LEU A 20 16.95 8.14 -30.30
N ASP A 21 18.23 8.11 -30.63
CA ASP A 21 19.21 7.45 -29.78
C ASP A 21 19.39 8.28 -28.50
N PHE A 22 19.56 7.59 -27.37
CA PHE A 22 19.86 8.20 -26.07
C PHE A 22 21.02 7.44 -25.43
N GLN A 23 21.78 8.11 -24.57
CA GLN A 23 22.92 7.51 -23.87
C GLN A 23 22.49 6.81 -22.58
N GLU A 24 23.38 5.99 -22.00
CA GLU A 24 23.20 5.45 -20.66
C GLU A 24 22.97 6.61 -19.66
N ASP A 25 22.05 6.40 -18.71
CA ASP A 25 21.59 7.38 -17.71
C ASP A 25 20.88 8.65 -18.26
N GLU A 26 20.58 8.71 -19.56
CA GLU A 26 19.81 9.82 -20.11
C GLU A 26 18.33 9.76 -19.70
N LEU A 27 17.78 10.88 -19.23
CA LEU A 27 16.37 10.98 -18.86
C LEU A 27 15.47 10.95 -20.11
N VAL A 28 14.93 9.78 -20.44
CA VAL A 28 14.05 9.57 -21.61
C VAL A 28 12.61 10.04 -21.37
N LEU A 29 12.08 9.85 -20.15
CA LEU A 29 10.71 10.21 -19.80
C LEU A 29 10.62 10.62 -18.34
N LYS A 30 9.92 11.73 -18.08
CA LYS A 30 9.48 12.12 -16.75
C LYS A 30 7.97 12.27 -16.79
N ASP A 31 7.28 11.52 -15.94
CA ASP A 31 5.83 11.60 -15.78
C ASP A 31 5.47 11.82 -14.32
N LYS A 32 4.30 12.43 -14.08
CA LYS A 32 3.76 12.59 -12.75
C LYS A 32 2.77 11.46 -12.50
N MET A 33 3.02 10.71 -11.42
CA MET A 33 2.08 9.69 -10.98
C MET A 33 0.70 10.31 -10.69
N LEU A 34 -0.32 9.74 -11.32
CA LEU A 34 -1.70 10.22 -11.17
C LEU A 34 -2.36 9.65 -9.92
N PHE A 35 -2.12 8.37 -9.63
CA PHE A 35 -2.57 7.67 -8.44
C PHE A 35 -1.43 6.81 -7.92
N GLY A 36 -1.30 6.75 -6.60
CA GLY A 36 -0.44 5.79 -5.94
C GLY A 36 -0.93 5.56 -4.52
N ALA A 37 -0.60 4.40 -3.97
CA ALA A 37 -0.83 4.08 -2.57
C ALA A 37 0.37 3.31 -2.02
N GLN A 38 0.71 3.58 -0.76
CA GLN A 38 1.69 2.76 -0.06
C GLN A 38 1.01 1.42 0.23
N HIS A 39 1.66 0.32 -0.15
CA HIS A 39 1.18 -1.01 0.18
C HIS A 39 1.06 -1.18 1.70
N THR A 40 -0.01 -1.81 2.17
CA THR A 40 -0.34 -1.96 3.59
C THR A 40 0.75 -2.69 4.35
N SER A 41 1.39 -3.70 3.76
CA SER A 41 2.55 -4.37 4.37
C SER A 41 3.71 -3.40 4.65
N ASN A 42 3.91 -2.39 3.79
CA ASN A 42 5.03 -1.47 3.92
C ASN A 42 4.79 -0.36 4.94
N LYS A 43 3.54 -0.16 5.39
CA LYS A 43 3.22 0.84 6.43
C LYS A 43 3.90 0.52 7.76
N VAL A 44 4.22 -0.76 8.00
CA VAL A 44 5.00 -1.22 9.15
C VAL A 44 6.49 -0.90 8.98
N ASP A 45 7.01 -1.07 7.76
CA ASP A 45 8.44 -0.96 7.46
C ASP A 45 8.92 0.47 7.21
N CYS A 46 8.07 1.31 6.62
CA CYS A 46 8.42 2.63 6.12
C CYS A 46 7.32 3.63 6.44
N PHE A 47 7.71 4.77 7.00
CA PHE A 47 6.81 5.89 7.23
C PHE A 47 7.05 6.99 6.19
N VAL A 48 6.13 7.11 5.24
CA VAL A 48 6.30 7.97 4.06
C VAL A 48 5.16 8.96 3.89
N CYS A 49 5.39 9.98 3.07
CA CYS A 49 4.35 10.90 2.64
C CYS A 49 3.32 10.17 1.77
N SER A 50 2.04 10.26 2.12
CA SER A 50 0.91 9.66 1.42
C SER A 50 0.71 10.17 -0.01
N HIS A 51 1.29 11.33 -0.34
CA HIS A 51 1.19 11.95 -1.66
C HIS A 51 2.39 11.66 -2.58
N CYS A 52 3.61 11.79 -2.06
CA CYS A 52 4.84 11.71 -2.85
C CYS A 52 5.77 10.56 -2.48
N PHE A 53 5.40 9.75 -1.48
CA PHE A 53 6.12 8.53 -1.04
C PHE A 53 7.55 8.77 -0.54
N GLN A 54 7.95 10.03 -0.35
CA GLN A 54 9.19 10.37 0.33
C GLN A 54 9.11 10.02 1.81
N PHE A 55 10.17 9.44 2.37
CA PHE A 55 10.31 9.22 3.81
C PHE A 55 10.14 10.53 4.61
N ILE A 56 9.48 10.47 5.76
CA ILE A 56 9.18 11.63 6.62
C ILE A 56 9.60 11.39 8.09
N GLY A 57 9.75 12.46 8.86
CA GLY A 57 10.13 12.43 10.26
C GLY A 57 11.64 12.42 10.48
N SER A 58 12.17 11.38 11.12
CA SER A 58 13.60 11.22 11.39
C SER A 58 14.01 9.75 11.31
N VAL A 59 15.30 9.48 11.21
CA VAL A 59 15.84 8.11 11.23
C VAL A 59 15.40 7.36 12.48
N GLU A 60 15.37 8.06 13.62
CA GLU A 60 14.91 7.55 14.91
C GLU A 60 13.43 7.18 14.87
N LEU A 61 12.59 8.06 14.32
CA LEU A 61 11.16 7.77 14.18
C LEU A 61 10.91 6.56 13.29
N GLN A 62 11.61 6.44 12.16
CA GLN A 62 11.48 5.29 11.25
C GLN A 62 11.81 3.98 11.95
N ILE A 63 12.97 3.94 12.62
CA ILE A 63 13.43 2.74 13.35
C ILE A 63 12.50 2.44 14.54
N GLY A 64 12.14 3.46 15.32
CA GLY A 64 11.27 3.34 16.49
C GLY A 64 9.89 2.80 16.14
N ARG A 65 9.22 3.38 15.12
CA ARG A 65 7.92 2.93 14.63
C ARG A 65 7.95 1.48 14.18
N LYS A 66 8.96 1.12 13.37
CA LYS A 66 9.10 -0.24 12.87
C LYS A 66 9.22 -1.22 14.03
N LEU A 67 10.15 -0.99 14.96
CA LEU A 67 10.35 -1.87 16.12
C LEU A 67 9.09 -1.97 17.00
N TYR A 68 8.39 -0.86 17.21
CA TYR A 68 7.14 -0.83 17.97
C TYR A 68 6.06 -1.71 17.30
N LEU A 69 5.81 -1.50 16.00
CA LEU A 69 4.79 -2.25 15.26
C LEU A 69 5.14 -3.74 15.13
N GLN A 70 6.42 -4.08 14.99
CA GLN A 70 6.85 -5.47 15.03
C GLN A 70 6.67 -6.12 16.42
N GLY A 71 6.88 -5.36 17.50
CA GLY A 71 6.60 -5.81 18.85
C GLY A 71 5.11 -6.15 19.08
N LEU A 72 4.22 -5.50 18.34
CA LEU A 72 2.79 -5.81 18.30
C LEU A 72 2.43 -7.01 17.41
N GLY A 73 3.41 -7.66 16.77
CA GLY A 73 3.19 -8.81 15.89
C GLY A 73 2.75 -8.45 14.46
N LEU A 74 2.87 -7.20 14.05
CA LEU A 74 2.41 -6.73 12.73
C LEU A 74 3.39 -7.03 11.58
N SER A 75 4.54 -7.68 11.86
CA SER A 75 5.63 -7.85 10.88
C SER A 75 5.60 -9.11 10.03
N ASP A 76 4.86 -10.14 10.43
CA ASP A 76 5.03 -11.50 9.88
C ASP A 76 3.85 -11.90 8.99
N LYS A 77 3.60 -11.11 7.93
CA LYS A 77 2.89 -11.61 6.75
C LYS A 77 3.82 -11.51 5.54
N ASN A 78 4.62 -12.55 5.34
CA ASN A 78 5.30 -12.79 4.08
C ASN A 78 4.25 -12.89 2.98
N GLY A 79 4.29 -11.99 2.01
CA GLY A 79 3.50 -12.09 0.79
C GLY A 79 1.99 -11.95 0.98
N CYS A 80 1.33 -11.43 -0.03
CA CYS A 80 -0.12 -11.56 -0.13
C CYS A 80 -0.45 -13.02 -0.48
N ASP A 81 -0.26 -13.95 0.46
CA ASP A 81 -0.84 -15.27 0.34
C ASP A 81 -2.34 -15.09 0.58
N PHE A 82 -3.12 -15.28 -0.49
CA PHE A 82 -4.56 -15.48 -0.38
C PHE A 82 -4.76 -16.64 0.59
N GLU A 83 -5.11 -16.35 1.85
CA GLU A 83 -5.61 -17.37 2.76
C GLU A 83 -6.89 -17.93 2.12
N ALA A 84 -6.74 -19.10 1.50
CA ALA A 84 -7.83 -19.83 0.89
C ALA A 84 -8.93 -20.01 1.93
N PHE A 85 -10.12 -19.51 1.60
CA PHE A 85 -11.32 -19.78 2.37
C PHE A 85 -11.57 -21.30 2.40
N SER A 86 -11.27 -21.93 3.52
CA SER A 86 -11.69 -23.30 3.79
C SER A 86 -13.22 -23.35 3.84
N PRO A 87 -13.90 -24.14 2.96
CA PRO A 87 -15.33 -24.30 3.07
C PRO A 87 -15.63 -25.16 4.31
N ALA A 88 -16.40 -24.60 5.24
CA ALA A 88 -17.00 -25.38 6.30
C ALA A 88 -18.11 -26.27 5.70
N SER A 89 -17.99 -27.58 5.89
CA SER A 89 -19.15 -28.47 5.95
C SER A 89 -18.83 -29.69 6.83
N LYS A 90 -19.55 -29.76 7.95
CA LYS A 90 -19.78 -31.01 8.70
C LYS A 90 -20.61 -31.95 7.84
N GLU A 91 -20.32 -33.23 7.87
CA GLU A 91 -21.32 -34.30 8.00
C GLU A 91 -20.63 -35.62 8.40
N ASP A 92 -21.04 -36.13 9.56
CA ASP A 92 -20.69 -37.45 10.11
C ASP A 92 -21.51 -38.54 9.41
N VAL A 93 -20.88 -39.65 8.97
CA VAL A 93 -21.48 -41.01 9.03
C VAL A 93 -20.35 -42.07 9.10
N PRO A 94 -20.44 -43.08 10.00
CA PRO A 94 -19.41 -44.11 10.22
C PRO A 94 -19.65 -45.39 9.40
N THR A 95 -18.60 -46.18 9.12
CA THR A 95 -18.73 -47.63 8.90
C THR A 95 -17.39 -48.36 9.03
N GLU A 96 -17.47 -49.55 9.64
CA GLU A 96 -16.43 -50.45 10.14
C GLU A 96 -15.89 -51.45 9.08
N SER A 97 -14.96 -52.30 9.53
CA SER A 97 -14.33 -53.54 8.98
C SER A 97 -12.93 -53.35 8.38
N ASP A 98 -11.87 -53.75 9.10
CA ASP A 98 -11.25 -55.11 9.26
C ASP A 98 -10.32 -55.40 8.04
N ASP A 99 -9.04 -55.79 8.10
CA ASP A 99 -8.21 -56.42 9.13
C ASP A 99 -6.68 -56.18 8.82
N GLU A 100 -5.89 -56.15 9.91
CA GLU A 100 -4.58 -56.80 10.19
C GLU A 100 -3.37 -56.69 9.21
N ASP A 101 -2.25 -56.11 9.69
CA ASP A 101 -1.12 -56.95 10.18
C ASP A 101 -0.01 -56.13 10.92
N CYS A 102 0.15 -56.48 12.20
CA CYS A 102 1.25 -56.43 13.19
C CYS A 102 2.58 -55.66 12.92
N TYR A 103 3.08 -54.90 13.93
CA TYR A 103 3.96 -55.38 15.02
C TYR A 103 4.06 -54.38 16.21
N PRO A 104 4.36 -54.82 17.46
CA PRO A 104 4.12 -54.06 18.68
C PRO A 104 5.36 -53.55 19.44
N MET A 105 5.06 -52.63 20.36
CA MET A 105 5.68 -52.33 21.67
C MET A 105 6.52 -51.06 21.89
N GLU A 106 5.94 -50.26 22.80
CA GLU A 106 6.51 -49.66 24.02
C GLU A 106 7.17 -48.27 23.98
N ASN A 107 6.33 -47.32 24.42
CA ASN A 107 6.70 -46.11 25.14
C ASN A 107 7.64 -46.40 26.31
N HIS A 108 8.84 -45.80 26.25
CA HIS A 108 9.55 -45.41 27.45
C HIS A 108 10.08 -43.98 27.30
N ASN A 109 9.41 -43.07 28.01
CA ASN A 109 9.99 -41.83 28.49
C ASN A 109 11.26 -42.15 29.29
N HIS A 110 12.40 -41.60 28.89
CA HIS A 110 13.47 -41.05 29.74
C HIS A 110 14.70 -40.82 28.86
N SER A 111 14.98 -39.56 28.52
CA SER A 111 16.33 -39.12 28.21
C SER A 111 16.54 -37.75 28.85
N GLU A 112 17.08 -37.80 30.06
CA GLU A 112 17.83 -36.71 30.64
C GLU A 112 18.95 -36.31 29.66
N LEU A 113 18.98 -35.06 29.23
CA LEU A 113 20.23 -34.44 28.80
C LEU A 113 20.22 -32.93 29.09
N CYS A 114 20.91 -32.62 30.18
CA CYS A 114 21.71 -31.42 30.43
C CYS A 114 21.06 -30.06 30.19
N SER A 115 20.49 -29.54 31.29
CA SER A 115 20.55 -28.14 31.70
C SER A 115 21.94 -27.54 31.46
N SER A 116 22.10 -26.84 30.35
CA SER A 116 23.09 -25.78 30.21
C SER A 116 22.36 -24.53 29.74
N SER A 117 22.20 -23.62 30.69
CA SER A 117 21.56 -22.32 30.59
C SER A 117 22.37 -21.43 29.64
N ALA A 118 22.22 -21.63 28.33
CA ALA A 118 22.58 -20.62 27.35
C ALA A 118 21.45 -19.58 27.33
N ALA A 119 21.62 -18.54 28.14
CA ALA A 119 20.73 -17.39 28.17
C ALA A 119 20.42 -16.93 26.74
N ARG A 120 19.18 -17.13 26.31
CA ARG A 120 18.63 -16.44 25.14
C ARG A 120 18.57 -14.97 25.50
N ASP A 121 19.61 -14.23 25.14
CA ASP A 121 19.67 -12.78 25.30
C ASP A 121 18.74 -12.12 24.26
N ASN A 122 17.43 -12.33 24.44
CA ASN A 122 16.33 -11.69 23.73
C ASN A 122 16.08 -10.31 24.35
N SER A 123 17.02 -9.38 24.19
CA SER A 123 16.80 -8.00 24.61
C SER A 123 16.02 -7.26 23.52
N ALA A 124 14.69 -7.44 23.45
CA ALA A 124 13.83 -6.46 22.78
C ALA A 124 14.03 -5.10 23.48
N PRO A 125 14.01 -3.98 22.73
CA PRO A 125 14.14 -2.66 23.34
C PRO A 125 12.98 -2.43 24.33
N SER A 126 13.24 -1.78 25.46
CA SER A 126 12.16 -1.41 26.38
C SER A 126 11.20 -0.42 25.71
N ASP A 127 9.94 -0.44 26.13
CA ASP A 127 8.92 0.48 25.61
C ASP A 127 9.35 1.95 25.77
N ASP A 128 9.96 2.31 26.91
CA ASP A 128 10.52 3.64 27.15
C ASP A 128 11.58 4.06 26.11
N THR A 129 12.39 3.10 25.64
CA THR A 129 13.42 3.36 24.62
C THR A 129 12.78 3.59 23.25
N LEU A 130 11.74 2.81 22.93
CA LEU A 130 10.98 2.96 21.68
C LEU A 130 10.21 4.28 21.65
N GLU A 131 9.53 4.63 22.73
CA GLU A 131 8.85 5.92 22.86
C GLU A 131 9.85 7.08 22.72
N SER A 132 11.01 6.97 23.38
CA SER A 132 12.07 7.99 23.28
C SER A 132 12.62 8.17 21.86
N LEU A 133 12.65 7.11 21.05
CA LEU A 133 13.00 7.21 19.62
C LEU A 133 11.89 7.90 18.82
N MET A 134 10.63 7.53 19.07
CA MET A 134 9.49 8.03 18.31
C MET A 134 9.15 9.50 18.61
N ASN A 135 9.35 9.95 19.84
CA ASN A 135 9.11 11.34 20.24
C ASN A 135 10.33 12.26 20.02
N GLY A 136 11.46 11.71 19.57
CA GLY A 136 12.68 12.46 19.29
C GLY A 136 13.50 12.86 20.52
N ILE A 137 13.22 12.31 21.71
CA ILE A 137 14.06 12.52 22.91
C ILE A 137 15.42 11.85 22.74
N LEU A 138 15.43 10.65 22.15
CA LEU A 138 16.65 9.90 21.86
C LEU A 138 17.10 10.20 20.44
N SER A 139 18.29 10.77 20.28
CA SER A 139 18.92 10.97 18.98
C SER A 139 19.95 9.89 18.69
N LEU A 140 19.86 9.34 17.48
CA LEU A 140 20.78 8.38 16.96
C LEU A 140 22.04 9.05 16.41
N PRO A 141 23.17 8.33 16.36
CA PRO A 141 24.47 8.94 16.10
C PRO A 141 24.66 9.15 14.61
N TYR A 142 25.08 10.35 14.18
CA TYR A 142 25.23 10.69 12.77
C TYR A 142 23.90 10.78 12.00
N SER A 143 22.75 10.67 12.68
CA SER A 143 21.43 10.81 12.05
C SER A 143 21.20 12.24 11.54
N GLU A 144 21.92 13.24 12.07
CA GLU A 144 21.86 14.63 11.61
C GLU A 144 22.24 14.79 10.13
N LYS A 145 22.98 13.82 9.57
CA LYS A 145 23.37 13.79 8.14
C LYS A 145 22.26 13.27 7.24
N PHE A 146 21.20 12.72 7.81
CA PHE A 146 20.07 12.09 7.12
C PHE A 146 18.79 12.85 7.45
N SER A 147 18.77 14.13 7.06
CA SER A 147 17.60 14.98 7.28
C SER A 147 16.42 14.51 6.43
N LEU A 148 15.32 14.17 7.10
CA LEU A 148 14.05 13.85 6.45
C LEU A 148 13.08 15.05 6.60
N PRO A 149 12.13 15.22 5.66
CA PRO A 149 11.05 16.19 5.79
C PRO A 149 10.23 15.98 7.08
N PRO A 150 9.61 17.03 7.62
CA PRO A 150 8.76 16.91 8.81
C PRO A 150 7.52 16.06 8.55
N VAL A 151 6.88 15.62 9.64
CA VAL A 151 5.59 14.94 9.61
C VAL A 151 4.47 15.98 9.72
N ILE A 152 3.69 16.12 8.66
CA ILE A 152 2.49 16.95 8.62
C ILE A 152 1.27 16.04 8.66
N SER A 153 0.40 16.22 9.64
CA SER A 153 -0.84 15.46 9.77
C SER A 153 -1.85 15.84 8.67
N CYS A 154 -2.77 14.92 8.40
CA CYS A 154 -3.89 15.17 7.48
C CYS A 154 -4.73 16.39 7.86
N LEU A 155 -5.13 17.18 6.85
CA LEU A 155 -6.03 18.34 7.00
C LEU A 155 -7.41 17.96 7.57
N GLY A 156 -7.88 16.75 7.29
CA GLY A 156 -9.13 16.21 7.81
C GLY A 156 -9.02 15.63 9.23
N GLY A 157 -7.79 15.45 9.72
CA GLY A 157 -7.49 14.88 11.04
C GLY A 157 -7.71 13.37 11.13
N CYS A 158 -7.51 12.61 10.04
CA CYS A 158 -7.36 11.16 10.16
C CYS A 158 -5.96 10.81 10.69
N GLU A 159 -5.84 9.65 11.32
CA GLU A 159 -4.58 9.15 11.90
C GLU A 159 -3.74 8.35 10.90
N GLU A 160 -4.31 8.01 9.73
CA GLU A 160 -3.65 7.16 8.73
C GLU A 160 -2.68 7.96 7.84
N GLU A 161 -3.14 9.08 7.27
CA GLU A 161 -2.42 9.78 6.22
C GLU A 161 -1.52 10.90 6.76
N HIS A 162 -0.28 10.91 6.28
CA HIS A 162 0.77 11.84 6.73
C HIS A 162 1.53 12.39 5.53
N PHE A 163 2.04 13.61 5.65
CA PHE A 163 2.61 14.35 4.53
C PHE A 163 3.97 14.96 4.87
N CYS A 164 4.83 15.12 3.86
CA CYS A 164 6.12 15.78 4.01
C CYS A 164 6.03 17.32 4.04
N SER A 165 4.89 17.88 3.62
CA SER A 165 4.68 19.32 3.51
C SER A 165 3.19 19.68 3.45
N LYS A 166 2.86 20.95 3.74
CA LYS A 166 1.52 21.50 3.54
C LYS A 166 1.06 21.37 2.09
N SER A 167 1.95 21.62 1.13
CA SER A 167 1.63 21.50 -0.30
C SER A 167 1.24 20.08 -0.69
N CYS A 168 1.91 19.06 -0.16
CA CYS A 168 1.51 17.66 -0.38
C CYS A 168 0.15 17.36 0.26
N ALA A 169 -0.08 17.81 1.50
CA ALA A 169 -1.37 17.61 2.17
C ALA A 169 -2.53 18.27 1.42
N GLU A 170 -2.35 19.50 0.95
CA GLU A 170 -3.34 20.25 0.17
C GLU A 170 -3.57 19.61 -1.21
N ALA A 171 -2.51 19.20 -1.90
CA ALA A 171 -2.63 18.53 -3.20
C ALA A 171 -3.42 17.22 -3.08
N ASP A 172 -3.10 16.41 -2.07
CA ASP A 172 -3.80 15.16 -1.77
C ASP A 172 -5.28 15.39 -1.45
N TRP A 173 -5.55 16.38 -0.58
CA TRP A 173 -6.88 16.80 -0.18
C TRP A 173 -7.75 17.22 -1.38
N GLU A 174 -7.19 18.04 -2.26
CA GLU A 174 -7.86 18.60 -3.42
C GLU A 174 -8.05 17.62 -4.57
N LEU A 175 -7.22 16.57 -4.64
CA LEU A 175 -7.29 15.54 -5.67
C LEU A 175 -8.17 14.37 -5.28
N PHE A 176 -8.19 13.92 -4.02
CA PHE A 176 -8.98 12.74 -3.64
C PHE A 176 -9.30 12.66 -2.14
N HIS A 177 -8.36 13.02 -1.27
CA HIS A 177 -8.45 12.66 0.15
C HIS A 177 -9.59 13.38 0.89
N SER A 178 -10.02 14.57 0.44
CA SER A 178 -11.09 15.30 1.13
C SER A 178 -12.40 14.52 1.29
N ILE A 179 -12.73 13.61 0.36
CA ILE A 179 -13.92 12.74 0.45
C ILE A 179 -13.61 11.30 0.90
N LEU A 180 -12.33 10.92 0.94
CA LEU A 180 -11.84 9.62 1.44
C LEU A 180 -11.22 9.72 2.85
N CYS A 181 -11.29 10.88 3.49
CA CYS A 181 -10.76 11.06 4.83
C CYS A 181 -11.70 10.45 5.87
N THR A 182 -11.15 9.66 6.80
CA THR A 182 -11.86 9.13 7.98
C THR A 182 -11.81 10.08 9.18
N GLY A 183 -11.20 11.25 9.02
CA GLY A 183 -11.07 12.27 10.05
C GLY A 183 -12.33 13.08 10.29
N LYS A 184 -12.32 13.88 11.36
CA LYS A 184 -13.49 14.68 11.80
C LYS A 184 -13.88 15.75 10.80
N SER A 185 -12.92 16.31 10.07
CA SER A 185 -13.14 17.38 9.08
C SER A 185 -13.28 16.86 7.64
N SER A 186 -13.60 15.58 7.47
CA SER A 186 -13.87 14.97 6.17
C SER A 186 -15.07 15.60 5.45
N ARG A 187 -15.04 15.63 4.12
CA ARG A 187 -16.18 15.99 3.27
C ARG A 187 -17.15 14.82 3.05
N SER A 188 -16.83 13.60 3.48
CA SER A 188 -17.77 12.47 3.46
C SER A 188 -18.82 12.63 4.57
N LEU A 189 -20.10 12.54 4.20
CA LEU A 189 -21.21 12.55 5.14
C LEU A 189 -21.34 11.22 5.92
N GLN A 190 -20.72 10.14 5.43
CA GLN A 190 -20.90 8.77 5.90
C GLN A 190 -19.56 8.15 6.34
N ARG A 191 -18.87 8.85 7.24
CA ARG A 191 -17.54 8.47 7.76
C ARG A 191 -17.46 7.03 8.29
N ASN A 192 -18.50 6.54 8.95
CA ASN A 192 -18.50 5.16 9.47
C ASN A 192 -18.51 4.12 8.34
N ALA A 193 -19.22 4.39 7.24
CA ALA A 193 -19.17 3.53 6.05
C ALA A 193 -17.79 3.58 5.38
N LEU A 194 -17.18 4.76 5.34
CA LEU A 194 -15.83 4.93 4.82
C LEU A 194 -14.78 4.18 5.65
N VAL A 195 -14.89 4.19 6.98
CA VAL A 195 -14.02 3.37 7.85
C VAL A 195 -14.15 1.89 7.51
N LYS A 196 -15.38 1.37 7.37
CA LYS A 196 -15.61 -0.03 6.95
C LYS A 196 -15.00 -0.35 5.58
N PHE A 197 -15.11 0.58 4.63
CA PHE A 197 -14.48 0.43 3.32
C PHE A 197 -12.95 0.33 3.42
N VAL A 198 -12.32 1.24 4.18
CA VAL A 198 -10.86 1.24 4.38
C VAL A 198 -10.40 -0.03 5.10
N GLU A 199 -11.12 -0.46 6.14
CA GLU A 199 -10.84 -1.72 6.83
C GLU A 199 -10.97 -2.93 5.91
N HIS A 200 -11.99 -2.98 5.06
CA HIS A 200 -12.14 -4.03 4.06
C HIS A 200 -10.95 -4.03 3.11
N ALA A 201 -10.61 -2.88 2.52
CA ALA A 201 -9.50 -2.77 1.57
C ALA A 201 -8.15 -3.20 2.19
N ASN A 202 -7.84 -2.73 3.40
CA ASN A 202 -6.60 -3.10 4.11
C ASN A 202 -6.55 -4.60 4.46
N LYS A 203 -7.71 -5.26 4.63
CA LYS A 203 -7.79 -6.71 4.94
C LYS A 203 -7.76 -7.59 3.69
N THR A 204 -8.23 -7.09 2.55
CA THR A 204 -8.43 -7.90 1.34
C THR A 204 -7.46 -7.53 0.23
N ASN A 205 -7.49 -6.29 -0.26
CA ASN A 205 -6.60 -5.82 -1.32
C ASN A 205 -6.52 -4.29 -1.40
N ASP A 206 -5.31 -3.75 -1.34
CA ASP A 206 -5.03 -2.30 -1.42
C ASP A 206 -5.46 -1.66 -2.74
N ILE A 207 -5.65 -2.45 -3.79
CA ILE A 207 -6.14 -1.97 -5.10
C ILE A 207 -7.50 -1.26 -5.00
N PHE A 208 -8.30 -1.60 -3.99
CA PHE A 208 -9.55 -0.92 -3.72
C PHE A 208 -9.35 0.52 -3.26
N ILE A 209 -8.28 0.82 -2.52
CA ILE A 209 -7.91 2.20 -2.17
C ILE A 209 -7.55 2.98 -3.44
N LEU A 210 -6.79 2.39 -4.36
CA LEU A 210 -6.47 3.02 -5.66
C LEU A 210 -7.72 3.28 -6.49
N ALA A 211 -8.63 2.31 -6.56
CA ALA A 211 -9.90 2.45 -7.26
C ALA A 211 -10.78 3.56 -6.65
N ALA A 212 -10.84 3.63 -5.32
CA ALA A 212 -11.54 4.71 -4.60
C ALA A 212 -10.89 6.08 -4.86
N LYS A 213 -9.55 6.19 -4.91
CA LYS A 213 -8.85 7.42 -5.29
C LYS A 213 -9.22 7.85 -6.71
N ALA A 214 -9.29 6.93 -7.67
CA ALA A 214 -9.68 7.23 -9.06
C ALA A 214 -11.13 7.73 -9.18
N ILE A 215 -12.08 7.10 -8.47
CA ILE A 215 -13.47 7.57 -8.40
C ILE A 215 -13.53 8.95 -7.74
N SER A 216 -12.85 9.12 -6.60
CA SER A 216 -12.86 10.36 -5.84
C SER A 216 -12.26 11.53 -6.61
N PHE A 217 -11.17 11.28 -7.32
CA PHE A 217 -10.57 12.24 -8.25
C PHE A 217 -11.55 12.67 -9.33
N THR A 218 -12.28 11.73 -9.92
CA THR A 218 -13.27 12.05 -10.95
C THR A 218 -14.40 12.90 -10.37
N ILE A 219 -14.91 12.55 -9.17
CA ILE A 219 -15.97 13.29 -8.48
C ILE A 219 -15.52 14.72 -8.16
N LEU A 220 -14.34 14.90 -7.56
CA LEU A 220 -13.84 16.22 -7.18
C LEU A 220 -13.55 17.09 -8.41
N ARG A 221 -12.99 16.50 -9.47
CA ARG A 221 -12.77 17.19 -10.73
C ARG A 221 -14.10 17.57 -11.40
N TYR A 222 -15.09 16.69 -11.39
CA TYR A 222 -16.43 16.97 -11.88
C TYR A 222 -17.08 18.14 -11.13
N LYS A 223 -17.04 18.12 -9.79
CA LYS A 223 -17.57 19.20 -8.93
C LYS A 223 -16.91 20.54 -9.28
N LYS A 224 -15.59 20.58 -9.50
CA LYS A 224 -14.86 21.79 -9.94
C LYS A 224 -15.31 22.27 -11.32
N LEU A 225 -15.36 21.39 -12.31
CA LEU A 225 -15.80 21.72 -13.68
C LEU A 225 -17.23 22.26 -13.70
N LYS A 226 -18.13 21.68 -12.90
CA LYS A 226 -19.52 22.12 -12.78
C LYS A 226 -19.64 23.52 -12.19
N ILE A 227 -18.90 23.84 -11.13
CA ILE A 227 -18.88 25.19 -10.54
C ILE A 227 -18.44 26.21 -11.59
N THR A 228 -17.30 25.97 -12.26
CA THR A 228 -16.79 26.86 -13.32
C THR A 228 -17.78 26.99 -14.47
N HIS A 229 -18.48 25.92 -14.86
CA HIS A 229 -19.50 25.97 -15.91
C HIS A 229 -20.68 26.87 -15.52
N VAL A 230 -21.18 26.75 -14.29
CA VAL A 230 -22.27 27.58 -13.77
C VAL A 230 -21.86 29.04 -13.68
N GLU A 231 -20.65 29.34 -13.18
CA GLU A 231 -20.11 30.70 -13.13
C GLU A 231 -20.03 31.34 -14.52
N ASN A 232 -19.58 30.58 -15.52
CA ASN A 232 -19.50 31.04 -16.92
C ASN A 232 -20.88 31.20 -17.59
N GLN A 233 -21.88 30.39 -17.21
CA GLN A 233 -23.25 30.53 -17.70
C GLN A 233 -23.98 31.72 -17.10
N ILE A 234 -23.77 32.01 -15.81
CA ILE A 234 -24.35 33.20 -15.16
C ILE A 234 -23.83 34.49 -15.82
N GLN A 235 -22.56 34.49 -16.26
CA GLN A 235 -21.97 35.61 -16.99
C GLN A 235 -22.45 35.73 -18.44
N ASN A 236 -22.98 34.65 -19.04
CA ASN A 236 -23.45 34.58 -20.42
C ASN A 236 -24.93 34.13 -20.46
N THR A 237 -25.88 35.00 -20.13
CA THR A 237 -27.30 34.62 -20.02
C THR A 237 -27.89 34.05 -21.32
N GLY A 238 -28.50 32.87 -21.20
CA GLY A 238 -29.41 32.25 -22.17
C GLY A 238 -29.70 30.80 -21.78
N LEU A 239 -30.79 30.56 -21.04
CA LEU A 239 -31.24 29.22 -20.62
C LEU A 239 -31.41 28.29 -21.82
N HIS A 240 -30.76 27.13 -21.81
CA HIS A 240 -31.39 25.79 -21.93
C HIS A 240 -30.34 24.66 -21.92
N GLU A 241 -30.78 23.47 -21.44
CA GLU A 241 -30.09 22.16 -21.36
C GLU A 241 -29.11 21.88 -20.21
N VAL A 242 -29.67 21.48 -19.06
CA VAL A 242 -28.93 21.11 -17.82
C VAL A 242 -28.51 19.62 -17.79
N ALA A 243 -29.20 18.73 -18.52
CA ALA A 243 -28.98 17.28 -18.43
C ALA A 243 -27.84 16.77 -19.33
N HIS A 244 -27.79 17.21 -20.59
CA HIS A 244 -26.71 16.84 -21.53
C HIS A 244 -25.34 17.40 -21.11
N THR A 245 -25.34 18.57 -20.47
CA THR A 245 -24.13 19.21 -19.94
C THR A 245 -23.53 18.44 -18.77
N SER A 246 -24.34 17.87 -17.88
CA SER A 246 -23.85 17.15 -16.69
C SER A 246 -23.05 15.88 -17.04
N PHE A 247 -23.52 15.06 -17.98
CA PHE A 247 -22.78 13.86 -18.40
C PHE A 247 -21.50 14.22 -19.18
N SER A 248 -21.54 15.27 -20.01
CA SER A 248 -20.35 15.76 -20.72
C SER A 248 -19.25 16.20 -19.76
N LEU A 249 -19.60 16.95 -18.71
CA LEU A 249 -18.67 17.37 -17.67
C LEU A 249 -18.10 16.17 -16.90
N LEU A 250 -18.91 15.13 -16.64
CA LEU A 250 -18.43 13.90 -16.01
C LEU A 250 -17.44 13.15 -16.90
N MET A 251 -17.70 13.07 -18.21
CA MET A 251 -16.77 12.49 -19.18
C MET A 251 -15.47 13.29 -19.28
N GLU A 252 -15.54 14.62 -19.22
CA GLU A 252 -14.36 15.47 -19.17
C GLU A 252 -13.55 15.26 -17.87
N ALA A 253 -14.23 15.09 -16.74
CA ALA A 253 -13.60 14.75 -15.47
C ALA A 253 -12.91 13.38 -15.53
N TRP A 254 -13.52 12.40 -16.21
CA TRP A 254 -12.99 11.04 -16.38
C TRP A 254 -11.81 10.95 -17.38
N ARG A 255 -11.67 11.92 -18.28
CA ARG A 255 -10.68 11.90 -19.38
C ARG A 255 -9.27 11.47 -18.95
N PRO A 256 -8.68 11.92 -17.83
CA PRO A 256 -7.34 11.49 -17.41
C PRO A 256 -7.22 9.98 -17.20
N ILE A 257 -8.29 9.33 -16.72
CA ILE A 257 -8.33 7.89 -16.43
C ILE A 257 -8.68 7.10 -17.69
N SER A 258 -9.35 7.72 -18.67
CA SER A 258 -9.80 7.06 -19.91
C SER A 258 -8.67 6.39 -20.72
N MET A 259 -7.42 6.83 -20.54
CA MET A 259 -6.28 6.41 -21.33
C MET A 259 -5.67 5.06 -20.91
N GLY A 260 -5.91 4.60 -19.68
CA GLY A 260 -5.41 3.30 -19.19
C GLY A 260 -6.04 2.12 -19.93
N PHE A 261 -5.29 1.03 -20.12
CA PHE A 261 -5.85 -0.22 -20.60
C PHE A 261 -6.74 -0.82 -19.51
N LYS A 262 -7.98 -1.19 -19.86
CA LYS A 262 -9.01 -1.61 -18.91
C LYS A 262 -9.58 -2.94 -19.37
N LYS A 263 -9.09 -4.05 -18.82
CA LYS A 263 -9.91 -5.26 -18.69
C LYS A 263 -10.56 -5.24 -17.32
N ARG A 264 -11.60 -6.05 -17.11
CA ARG A 264 -12.19 -6.22 -15.79
C ARG A 264 -11.25 -7.06 -14.95
N TRP A 265 -11.11 -6.71 -13.68
CA TRP A 265 -10.16 -7.37 -12.78
C TRP A 265 -10.28 -8.90 -12.77
N TRP A 266 -11.50 -9.42 -12.62
CA TRP A 266 -11.75 -10.86 -12.64
C TRP A 266 -11.46 -11.52 -14.00
N ASP A 267 -11.37 -10.79 -15.10
CA ASP A 267 -10.97 -11.33 -16.41
C ASP A 267 -9.45 -11.30 -16.64
N CYS A 268 -8.69 -10.57 -15.81
CA CYS A 268 -7.28 -10.28 -16.09
C CYS A 268 -6.30 -10.54 -14.96
N ILE A 269 -6.77 -10.71 -13.72
CA ILE A 269 -5.93 -11.17 -12.61
C ILE A 269 -5.29 -12.52 -12.97
N ALA A 270 -4.03 -12.73 -12.59
CA ALA A 270 -3.37 -14.01 -12.80
C ALA A 270 -4.06 -15.10 -11.95
N LEU A 271 -4.09 -16.33 -12.46
CA LEU A 271 -4.50 -17.47 -11.64
C LEU A 271 -3.32 -17.80 -10.70
N PRO A 272 -3.53 -17.86 -9.38
CA PRO A 272 -2.51 -18.32 -8.44
C PRO A 272 -2.02 -19.74 -8.77
N ASP A 273 -0.73 -20.01 -8.51
CA ASP A 273 -0.08 -21.30 -8.84
C ASP A 273 -0.69 -22.49 -8.08
N ASP A 274 -1.33 -22.24 -6.93
CA ASP A 274 -1.98 -23.23 -6.09
C ASP A 274 -3.43 -23.55 -6.51
N ILE A 275 -3.97 -22.82 -7.50
CA ILE A 275 -5.32 -23.05 -8.02
C ILE A 275 -5.24 -23.83 -9.34
N ASP A 276 -5.81 -25.04 -9.34
CA ASP A 276 -6.00 -25.81 -10.56
C ASP A 276 -6.88 -25.02 -11.56
N SER A 277 -6.43 -24.98 -12.82
CA SER A 277 -7.17 -24.50 -13.99
C SER A 277 -8.64 -24.94 -14.04
N SER A 278 -8.98 -26.15 -13.56
CA SER A 278 -10.37 -26.62 -13.48
C SER A 278 -11.27 -25.77 -12.58
N ARG A 279 -10.68 -25.04 -11.62
CA ARG A 279 -11.35 -24.16 -10.65
C ARG A 279 -11.33 -22.69 -11.05
N GLU A 280 -10.75 -22.34 -12.20
CA GLU A 280 -10.59 -20.94 -12.64
C GLU A 280 -11.92 -20.17 -12.62
N ALA A 281 -13.01 -20.76 -13.12
CA ALA A 281 -14.32 -20.11 -13.14
C ALA A 281 -14.83 -19.73 -11.73
N SER A 282 -14.61 -20.61 -10.75
CA SER A 282 -14.96 -20.34 -9.35
C SER A 282 -14.09 -19.23 -8.77
N PHE A 283 -12.78 -19.25 -9.04
CA PHE A 283 -11.88 -18.18 -8.63
C PHE A 283 -12.27 -16.83 -9.23
N ARG A 284 -12.56 -16.75 -10.54
CA ARG A 284 -13.02 -15.49 -11.18
C ARG A 284 -14.30 -14.97 -10.55
N MET A 285 -15.23 -15.86 -10.18
CA MET A 285 -16.47 -15.48 -9.51
C MET A 285 -16.19 -14.86 -8.13
N GLN A 286 -15.32 -15.48 -7.33
CA GLN A 286 -14.93 -14.95 -6.02
C GLN A 286 -14.27 -13.56 -6.14
N ILE A 287 -13.38 -13.36 -7.11
CA ILE A 287 -12.77 -12.03 -7.36
C ILE A 287 -13.82 -10.99 -7.74
N LYS A 288 -14.83 -11.38 -8.53
CA LYS A 288 -15.94 -10.50 -8.90
C LYS A 288 -16.83 -10.16 -7.70
N GLU A 289 -17.12 -11.14 -6.83
CA GLU A 289 -17.87 -10.93 -5.59
C GLU A 289 -17.13 -9.99 -4.64
N LEU A 290 -15.82 -10.18 -4.49
CA LEU A 290 -14.97 -9.30 -3.67
C LEU A 290 -14.99 -7.85 -4.18
N ALA A 291 -14.89 -7.64 -5.49
CA ALA A 291 -15.03 -6.31 -6.09
C ALA A 291 -16.43 -5.72 -5.87
N PHE A 292 -17.47 -6.54 -5.88
CA PHE A 292 -18.84 -6.12 -5.61
C PHE A 292 -19.04 -5.68 -4.15
N GLU A 293 -18.54 -6.44 -3.17
CA GLU A 293 -18.59 -6.08 -1.75
C GLU A 293 -17.87 -4.76 -1.49
N SER A 294 -16.64 -4.63 -1.98
CA SER A 294 -15.84 -3.42 -1.91
C SER A 294 -16.58 -2.21 -2.50
N LEU A 295 -17.24 -2.39 -3.65
CA LEU A 295 -18.04 -1.33 -4.28
C LEU A 295 -19.26 -0.94 -3.44
N GLN A 296 -19.97 -1.88 -2.81
CA GLN A 296 -21.12 -1.52 -1.95
C GLN A 296 -20.67 -0.67 -0.77
N LEU A 297 -19.57 -1.05 -0.10
CA LEU A 297 -19.00 -0.26 1.00
C LEU A 297 -18.61 1.15 0.54
N LEU A 298 -17.99 1.27 -0.64
CA LEU A 298 -17.64 2.58 -1.20
C LEU A 298 -18.88 3.40 -1.57
N LYS A 299 -19.94 2.76 -2.10
CA LYS A 299 -21.22 3.43 -2.39
C LYS A 299 -21.84 3.99 -1.13
N GLU A 300 -21.91 3.21 -0.07
CA GLU A 300 -22.37 3.71 1.23
C GLU A 300 -21.54 4.91 1.71
N ALA A 301 -20.23 4.94 1.43
CA ALA A 301 -19.38 6.03 1.88
C ALA A 301 -19.55 7.34 1.10
N ILE A 302 -19.65 7.30 -0.24
CA ILE A 302 -19.47 8.49 -1.10
C ILE A 302 -20.42 8.60 -2.30
N PHE A 303 -21.42 7.71 -2.44
CA PHE A 303 -22.34 7.74 -3.59
C PHE A 303 -23.27 8.96 -3.57
N GLU A 304 -23.40 9.59 -4.74
CA GLU A 304 -24.50 10.54 -5.05
C GLU A 304 -25.03 10.22 -6.45
N LYS A 305 -26.34 10.49 -6.68
CA LYS A 305 -27.04 10.15 -7.93
C LYS A 305 -26.39 10.78 -9.18
N GLU A 306 -25.79 11.95 -9.02
CA GLU A 306 -25.22 12.76 -10.11
C GLU A 306 -24.09 12.05 -10.87
N TYR A 307 -23.31 11.23 -10.18
CA TYR A 307 -22.18 10.49 -10.74
C TYR A 307 -22.36 8.97 -10.57
N ALA A 308 -23.61 8.52 -10.51
CA ALA A 308 -23.99 7.11 -10.43
C ALA A 308 -23.29 6.18 -11.46
N PRO A 309 -22.99 6.61 -12.71
CA PRO A 309 -22.27 5.76 -13.66
C PRO A 309 -20.90 5.26 -13.17
N LEU A 310 -20.21 6.03 -12.31
CA LEU A 310 -18.91 5.65 -11.73
C LEU A 310 -19.02 4.45 -10.78
N PHE A 311 -20.21 4.17 -10.25
CA PHE A 311 -20.48 3.14 -9.23
C PHE A 311 -21.16 1.90 -9.79
N SER A 312 -20.99 1.63 -11.08
CA SER A 312 -21.35 0.34 -11.66
C SER A 312 -20.22 -0.68 -11.45
N LEU A 313 -20.58 -1.94 -11.21
CA LEU A 313 -19.59 -3.01 -11.02
C LEU A 313 -18.67 -3.14 -12.23
N GLU A 314 -19.22 -2.97 -13.44
CA GLU A 314 -18.41 -3.00 -14.66
C GLU A 314 -17.36 -1.88 -14.64
N ILE A 315 -17.72 -0.61 -14.39
CA ILE A 315 -16.74 0.48 -14.36
C ILE A 315 -15.73 0.27 -13.24
N TYR A 316 -16.17 -0.13 -12.05
CA TYR A 316 -15.28 -0.39 -10.92
C TYR A 316 -14.27 -1.51 -11.23
N GLY A 317 -14.75 -2.63 -11.80
CA GLY A 317 -13.91 -3.74 -12.23
C GLY A 317 -12.89 -3.34 -13.30
N HIS A 318 -13.23 -2.42 -14.20
CA HIS A 318 -12.30 -1.85 -15.19
C HIS A 318 -11.26 -0.91 -14.56
N ILE A 319 -11.61 -0.15 -13.52
CA ILE A 319 -10.65 0.67 -12.77
C ILE A 319 -9.67 -0.24 -12.03
N ILE A 320 -10.17 -1.25 -11.33
CA ILE A 320 -9.32 -2.20 -10.61
C ILE A 320 -8.41 -2.93 -11.60
N GLY A 321 -8.96 -3.47 -12.69
CA GLY A 321 -8.15 -4.15 -13.70
C GLY A 321 -7.13 -3.25 -14.39
N MET A 322 -7.36 -1.92 -14.44
CA MET A 322 -6.35 -0.96 -14.88
C MET A 322 -5.16 -0.94 -13.92
N PHE A 323 -5.36 -0.93 -12.62
CA PHE A 323 -4.26 -0.99 -11.66
C PHE A 323 -3.59 -2.37 -11.66
N GLU A 324 -4.36 -3.45 -11.75
CA GLU A 324 -3.82 -4.82 -11.82
C GLU A 324 -2.85 -4.99 -13.01
N LEU A 325 -3.27 -4.55 -14.19
CA LEU A 325 -2.50 -4.73 -15.43
C LEU A 325 -1.37 -3.71 -15.61
N ASN A 326 -1.39 -2.63 -14.86
CA ASN A 326 -0.37 -1.58 -14.91
C ASN A 326 0.33 -1.44 -13.55
N ASN A 327 0.29 -2.49 -12.72
CA ASN A 327 0.87 -2.47 -11.39
C ASN A 327 2.39 -2.35 -11.52
N LEU A 328 2.90 -1.15 -11.24
CA LEU A 328 4.33 -0.86 -11.25
C LEU A 328 4.74 -0.66 -9.81
N ASP A 329 5.35 -1.69 -9.22
CA ASP A 329 6.00 -1.57 -7.91
C ASP A 329 7.07 -0.48 -8.02
N LEU A 330 6.80 0.70 -7.45
CA LEU A 330 7.79 1.74 -7.31
C LEU A 330 8.60 1.47 -6.05
N VAL A 331 9.91 1.28 -6.20
CA VAL A 331 10.83 1.13 -5.07
C VAL A 331 11.49 2.47 -4.76
N VAL A 332 11.23 2.99 -3.57
CA VAL A 332 11.90 4.20 -3.06
C VAL A 332 13.10 3.81 -2.21
N ALA A 333 14.28 4.36 -2.52
CA ALA A 333 15.49 4.17 -1.74
C ALA A 333 15.30 4.66 -0.30
N SER A 334 15.71 3.86 0.67
CA SER A 334 15.52 4.16 2.09
C SER A 334 16.72 4.93 2.66
N PRO A 335 16.53 6.17 3.15
CA PRO A 335 17.59 6.91 3.85
C PRO A 335 18.04 6.21 5.14
N VAL A 336 17.19 5.32 5.69
CA VAL A 336 17.54 4.48 6.84
C VAL A 336 18.56 3.41 6.41
N GLU A 337 18.43 2.82 5.23
CA GLU A 337 19.43 1.88 4.72
C GLU A 337 20.80 2.56 4.52
N ASP A 338 20.82 3.76 3.95
CA ASP A 338 22.05 4.54 3.78
C ASP A 338 22.70 4.87 5.13
N TYR A 339 21.88 5.25 6.12
CA TYR A 339 22.32 5.48 7.48
C TYR A 339 22.95 4.22 8.10
N LEU A 340 22.30 3.07 7.97
CA LEU A 340 22.80 1.79 8.47
C LEU A 340 24.10 1.38 7.78
N TYR A 341 24.19 1.61 6.47
CA TYR A 341 25.38 1.33 5.69
C TYR A 341 26.58 2.16 6.19
N ILE A 342 26.38 3.46 6.43
CA ILE A 342 27.41 4.33 7.02
C ILE A 342 27.84 3.80 8.39
N LEU A 343 26.89 3.50 9.28
CA LEU A 343 27.20 2.95 10.60
C LEU A 343 28.02 1.65 10.54
N MET A 344 27.65 0.73 9.66
CA MET A 344 28.36 -0.54 9.48
C MET A 344 29.80 -0.33 8.99
N ASN A 345 29.99 0.57 8.02
CA ASN A 345 31.33 0.90 7.52
C ASN A 345 32.18 1.62 8.59
N PHE A 346 31.60 2.52 9.37
CA PHE A 346 32.28 3.13 10.51
C PHE A 346 32.64 2.10 11.60
N HIS A 347 31.76 1.12 11.85
CA HIS A 347 32.01 0.03 12.80
C HIS A 347 33.20 -0.84 12.36
N LEU A 348 33.31 -1.16 11.06
CA LEU A 348 34.43 -1.90 10.49
C LEU A 348 35.76 -1.12 10.58
N LEU A 349 35.72 0.19 10.33
CA LEU A 349 36.90 1.06 10.33
C LEU A 349 37.40 1.48 11.73
N LYS A 350 36.54 1.48 12.77
CA LYS A 350 36.86 2.04 14.10
C LYS A 350 36.48 1.15 15.29
N ARG A 351 36.69 -0.17 15.21
CA ARG A 351 36.50 -1.15 16.32
C ARG A 351 37.08 -0.71 17.68
N LYS A 352 38.18 0.07 17.71
CA LYS A 352 38.82 0.56 18.95
C LYS A 352 38.21 1.84 19.54
N LYS A 353 37.59 2.72 18.72
CA LYS A 353 36.96 3.97 19.21
C LYS A 353 35.52 3.75 19.68
N LEU A 354 34.83 2.72 19.16
CA LEU A 354 33.45 2.38 19.57
C LEU A 354 33.34 1.79 20.98
N LYS A 355 34.40 1.18 21.52
CA LYS A 355 34.42 0.74 22.93
C LYS A 355 34.40 1.92 23.93
N LYS A 356 34.60 3.15 23.46
CA LYS A 356 34.52 4.39 24.26
C LYS A 356 33.17 5.09 24.13
N LEU A 357 32.26 4.57 23.31
CA LEU A 357 30.88 5.06 23.27
C LEU A 357 30.13 4.53 24.50
N GLN A 358 29.22 5.35 25.05
CA GLN A 358 28.47 4.99 26.25
C GLN A 358 27.73 3.65 26.03
N ALA A 359 27.67 2.80 27.06
CA ALA A 359 27.11 1.45 26.98
C ALA A 359 25.71 1.34 26.28
N PRO A 360 24.77 2.29 26.47
CA PRO A 360 23.48 2.28 25.77
C PRO A 360 23.62 2.34 24.24
N PHE A 361 24.63 3.07 23.76
CA PHE A 361 24.89 3.27 22.33
C PHE A 361 25.39 2.00 21.64
N TYR A 362 26.27 1.25 22.31
CA TYR A 362 26.78 -0.01 21.77
C TYR A 362 25.67 -1.08 21.72
N MET A 363 24.75 -1.07 22.69
CA MET A 363 23.57 -1.90 22.68
C MET A 363 22.62 -1.52 21.55
N LEU A 364 22.27 -0.23 21.42
CA LEU A 364 21.38 0.26 20.38
C LEU A 364 21.95 -0.01 18.98
N LEU A 365 23.24 0.27 18.76
CA LEU A 365 23.93 -0.03 17.50
C LEU A 365 23.99 -1.53 17.21
N LYS A 366 24.22 -2.39 18.21
CA LYS A 366 24.12 -3.85 18.04
C LYS A 366 22.71 -4.28 17.68
N MET A 367 21.69 -3.66 18.29
CA MET A 367 20.29 -3.94 17.98
C MET A 367 19.98 -3.52 16.56
N THR A 368 20.30 -2.29 16.15
CA THR A 368 20.06 -1.80 14.79
C THR A 368 20.86 -2.55 13.71
N ILE A 369 22.11 -2.97 13.99
CA ILE A 369 22.92 -3.77 13.05
C ILE A 369 22.43 -5.23 12.98
N ARG A 370 22.16 -5.90 14.11
CA ARG A 370 21.55 -7.25 14.09
C ARG A 370 20.22 -7.24 13.36
N TYR A 371 19.47 -6.16 13.53
CA TYR A 371 18.21 -5.91 12.87
C TYR A 371 18.35 -5.72 11.35
N ALA A 372 19.24 -4.83 10.91
CA ALA A 372 19.54 -4.61 9.50
C ALA A 372 20.07 -5.87 8.79
N VAL A 373 20.85 -6.70 9.49
CA VAL A 373 21.37 -7.97 8.97
C VAL A 373 20.26 -9.02 8.84
N LYS A 374 19.24 -9.00 9.71
CA LYS A 374 18.06 -9.87 9.61
C LYS A 374 17.04 -9.37 8.57
N ALA A 375 17.00 -8.06 8.33
CA ALA A 375 16.04 -7.36 7.47
C ALA A 375 16.63 -6.90 6.12
N ARG A 376 17.68 -7.57 5.61
CA ARG A 376 18.41 -7.19 4.38
C ARG A 376 17.58 -7.21 3.08
N HIS A 377 16.27 -7.42 3.17
CA HIS A 377 15.32 -7.41 2.07
C HIS A 377 14.05 -6.57 2.35
N SER A 378 14.01 -5.75 3.43
CA SER A 378 12.74 -5.28 4.02
C SER A 378 12.58 -3.76 4.19
N PHE A 379 13.40 -2.92 3.55
CA PHE A 379 13.15 -1.47 3.46
C PHE A 379 12.80 -0.90 2.07
N PRO A 380 12.57 -1.68 0.99
CA PRO A 380 12.00 -1.07 -0.20
C PRO A 380 10.56 -0.68 0.10
N CYS A 381 10.26 0.63 0.13
CA CYS A 381 8.89 1.08 0.10
C CYS A 381 8.35 0.80 -1.30
N LYS A 382 7.48 -0.21 -1.43
CA LYS A 382 6.65 -0.43 -2.62
C LYS A 382 5.42 0.48 -2.58
N ALA A 383 5.26 1.28 -3.61
CA ALA A 383 3.99 1.91 -3.93
C ALA A 383 3.36 1.18 -5.13
N ALA A 384 2.04 0.97 -5.05
CA ALA A 384 1.21 0.42 -6.12
C ALA A 384 0.44 1.53 -6.85
#